data_AF-A0A9P1G2Z0-F1
#
_entry.id   AF-A0A9P1G2Z0-F1
#
_cell.length_a   1.000
_cell.length_b   1.000
_cell.length_c   1.000
_cell.angle_alpha   90.00
_cell.angle_beta   90.00
_cell.angle_gamma   90.00
#
_symmetry.space_group_name_H-M   'P 1'
#
loop_
_entity.id
_entity.type
_entity.pdbx_description
1 polymer ?
#
loop_
_entity_poly.entity_id
_entity_poly.type
_entity_poly.pdbx_seq_one_letter_code
_entity_poly.pdbx_strand_id
1 'polypeptide(L)'
;MGAATQWPLLLLGILLCRLPWTFSSTRPRSLVSMVSMRAADEDGILDGTFKEVASNLVGSMPLPGVEKEAHDAYRVGLNAQTSGDLQMAVRSYAQALRLESDPYDRSYILYNLGLCFAENGEYSKAAKYYLMAVDQNYELCSAWNNLGVLFHAQGMKAERDFRSERADALFAKAAEYWNRAASCSPGTYQDAERWLLQTGRASGDWQSDMLSAAGFR
;
A
#
# COMPACT_ATOMS: atom_id res chain seq x y z
N MET A 1 -18.83 24.86 38.97
CA MET A 1 -18.70 25.19 37.54
C MET A 1 -17.22 25.04 37.19
N GLY A 2 -16.71 24.06 36.43
CA GLY A 2 -17.25 22.98 35.63
C GLY A 2 -16.03 22.51 34.82
N ALA A 3 -15.29 21.55 35.38
CA ALA A 3 -14.06 21.02 34.80
C ALA A 3 -14.43 20.13 33.59
N ALA A 4 -14.22 20.64 32.37
CA ALA A 4 -14.58 19.92 31.15
C ALA A 4 -13.62 20.25 29.99
N THR A 5 -12.30 20.08 30.18
CA THR A 5 -11.32 20.24 29.08
C THR A 5 -10.07 19.35 29.22
N GLN A 6 -10.20 18.09 29.60
CA GLN A 6 -9.07 17.13 29.60
C GLN A 6 -9.37 15.74 29.02
N TRP A 7 -10.60 15.50 28.57
CA TRP A 7 -11.05 14.16 28.15
C TRP A 7 -10.58 13.66 26.75
N PRO A 8 -10.19 14.47 25.74
CA PRO A 8 -9.80 13.91 24.46
C PRO A 8 -8.38 13.31 24.42
N LEU A 9 -7.46 13.74 25.30
CA LEU A 9 -6.08 13.22 25.32
C LEU A 9 -5.96 11.87 26.03
N LEU A 10 -6.83 11.59 27.00
CA LEU A 10 -6.82 10.32 27.74
C LEU A 10 -7.38 9.16 26.90
N LEU A 11 -8.38 9.40 26.05
CA LEU A 11 -8.88 8.39 25.11
C LEU A 11 -7.86 8.09 24.00
N LEU A 12 -7.13 9.11 23.53
CA LEU A 12 -5.98 8.92 22.64
C LEU A 12 -4.91 8.05 23.32
N GLY A 13 -4.59 8.34 24.58
CA GLY A 13 -3.64 7.55 25.38
C GLY A 13 -4.09 6.11 25.63
N ILE A 14 -5.39 5.85 25.83
CA ILE A 14 -5.93 4.51 26.10
C ILE A 14 -6.02 3.66 24.83
N LEU A 15 -6.37 4.24 23.67
CA LEU A 15 -6.29 3.53 22.39
C LEU A 15 -4.83 3.25 21.99
N LEU A 16 -3.92 4.17 22.29
CA LEU A 16 -2.49 4.00 22.06
C LEU A 16 -1.83 3.03 23.07
N CYS A 17 -2.48 2.55 24.13
CA CYS A 17 -1.80 1.64 25.10
C CYS A 17 -2.15 0.15 24.94
N ARG A 18 -3.10 -0.22 24.07
CA ARG A 18 -3.53 -1.62 23.87
C ARG A 18 -2.94 -2.33 22.66
N LEU A 19 -2.19 -1.63 21.82
CA LEU A 19 -1.43 -2.23 20.72
C LEU A 19 -0.06 -2.67 21.27
N PRO A 20 0.47 -3.85 20.91
CA PRO A 20 1.82 -4.25 21.28
C PRO A 20 2.83 -3.40 20.51
N TRP A 21 3.18 -2.23 21.06
CA TRP A 21 4.21 -1.36 20.51
C TRP A 21 5.58 -2.01 20.68
N THR A 22 6.10 -2.60 19.62
CA THR A 22 7.54 -2.64 19.41
C THR A 22 7.87 -1.55 18.39
N PHE A 23 8.81 -0.69 18.78
CA PHE A 23 9.19 0.52 18.08
C PHE A 23 9.75 0.21 16.68
N SER A 24 9.00 0.54 15.63
CA SER A 24 9.57 1.02 14.37
C SER A 24 8.86 2.33 14.00
N SER A 25 9.60 3.22 13.36
CA SER A 25 9.54 4.66 13.57
C SER A 25 8.59 5.43 12.65
N THR A 26 7.28 5.48 12.92
CA THR A 26 6.41 6.48 12.27
C THR A 26 5.20 6.86 13.12
N ARG A 27 5.28 8.02 13.80
CA ARG A 27 4.06 8.79 14.14
C ARG A 27 3.37 9.18 12.83
N PRO A 28 2.02 9.22 12.74
CA PRO A 28 1.38 9.80 11.56
C PRO A 28 1.87 11.25 11.40
N ARG A 29 2.49 11.55 10.25
CA ARG A 29 3.14 12.84 9.96
C ARG A 29 2.19 13.83 9.29
N SER A 30 1.02 13.36 8.84
CA SER A 30 0.01 14.11 8.10
C SER A 30 -1.39 13.43 8.18
N LEU A 31 -2.40 14.07 7.58
CA LEU A 31 -3.74 13.49 7.44
C LEU A 31 -3.83 12.31 6.47
N VAL A 32 -3.10 12.39 5.36
CA VAL A 32 -3.07 11.29 4.40
C VAL A 32 -2.41 10.08 5.06
N SER A 33 -1.44 10.28 5.96
CA SER A 33 -0.79 9.17 6.67
C SER A 33 -1.73 8.50 7.67
N MET A 34 -2.64 9.23 8.34
CA MET A 34 -3.64 8.61 9.23
C MET A 34 -4.65 7.73 8.47
N VAL A 35 -5.06 8.14 7.27
CA VAL A 35 -5.98 7.33 6.44
C VAL A 35 -5.21 6.30 5.61
N SER A 36 -3.92 6.50 5.34
CA SER A 36 -3.06 5.57 4.60
C SER A 36 -2.35 4.55 5.49
N MET A 37 -2.26 4.77 6.81
CA MET A 37 -1.99 3.71 7.80
C MET A 37 -2.95 2.52 7.65
N ARG A 38 -4.10 2.74 7.00
CA ARG A 38 -5.07 1.74 6.54
C ARG A 38 -4.59 0.86 5.38
N ALA A 39 -3.62 1.31 4.58
CA ALA A 39 -3.01 0.50 3.53
C ALA A 39 -1.81 -0.31 4.04
N ALA A 40 -1.24 0.09 5.18
CA ALA A 40 -0.31 -0.72 5.97
C ALA A 40 -1.01 -1.67 6.95
N ASP A 41 -2.34 -1.60 7.09
CA ASP A 41 -3.13 -2.55 7.87
C ASP A 41 -3.34 -3.83 7.03
N GLU A 42 -2.23 -4.51 6.77
CA GLU A 42 -2.16 -5.81 6.11
C GLU A 42 -2.85 -6.92 6.95
N ASP A 43 -3.16 -6.64 8.23
CA ASP A 43 -3.79 -7.55 9.20
C ASP A 43 -5.34 -7.41 9.30
N GLY A 44 -5.94 -6.42 8.63
CA GLY A 44 -7.40 -6.20 8.65
C GLY A 44 -7.97 -5.84 10.03
N ILE A 45 -7.15 -5.28 10.94
CA ILE A 45 -7.54 -4.98 12.33
C ILE A 45 -8.38 -3.68 12.41
N LEU A 46 -8.31 -2.80 11.41
CA LEU A 46 -9.01 -1.51 11.38
C LEU A 46 -10.33 -1.61 10.57
N ASP A 47 -11.40 -1.99 11.28
CA ASP A 47 -12.78 -2.05 10.76
C ASP A 47 -13.33 -0.65 10.36
N GLY A 48 -14.48 -0.63 9.65
CA GLY A 48 -15.30 0.53 9.28
C GLY A 48 -15.35 1.65 10.33
N THR A 49 -15.44 1.25 11.59
CA THR A 49 -15.52 2.12 12.78
C THR A 49 -14.26 2.96 12.99
N PHE A 50 -13.06 2.40 12.78
CA PHE A 50 -11.81 3.15 12.92
C PHE A 50 -11.71 4.25 11.83
N LYS A 51 -12.21 3.94 10.63
CA LYS A 51 -12.21 4.85 9.48
C LYS A 51 -13.13 6.05 9.72
N GLU A 52 -14.26 5.81 10.34
CA GLU A 52 -15.24 6.84 10.70
C GLU A 52 -14.72 7.74 11.84
N VAL A 53 -14.13 7.14 12.87
CA VAL A 53 -13.52 7.87 14.00
C VAL A 53 -12.32 8.70 13.54
N ALA A 54 -11.43 8.13 12.73
CA ALA A 54 -10.29 8.86 12.16
C ALA A 54 -10.78 10.03 11.29
N SER A 55 -11.75 9.79 10.39
CA SER A 55 -12.37 10.85 9.57
C SER A 55 -12.94 12.00 10.41
N ASN A 56 -13.64 11.67 11.50
CA ASN A 56 -14.23 12.68 12.39
C ASN A 56 -13.16 13.47 13.15
N LEU A 57 -12.10 12.78 13.60
CA LEU A 57 -10.98 13.41 14.29
C LEU A 57 -10.24 14.39 13.36
N VAL A 58 -10.01 13.98 12.11
CA VAL A 58 -9.41 14.84 11.06
C VAL A 58 -10.23 16.10 10.80
N GLY A 59 -11.56 15.98 10.73
CA GLY A 59 -12.45 17.12 10.56
C GLY A 59 -12.37 18.18 11.67
N SER A 60 -11.83 17.80 12.84
CA SER A 60 -11.71 18.67 14.02
C SER A 60 -10.32 19.29 14.22
N MET A 61 -9.30 18.90 13.43
CA MET A 61 -7.93 19.40 13.58
C MET A 61 -7.71 20.72 12.81
N PRO A 62 -7.00 21.72 13.40
CA PRO A 62 -6.62 22.93 12.70
C PRO A 62 -5.40 22.65 11.81
N LEU A 63 -5.65 22.40 10.53
CA LEU A 63 -4.62 22.08 9.54
C LEU A 63 -4.48 23.17 8.49
N PRO A 64 -3.30 23.29 7.85
CA PRO A 64 -3.14 24.13 6.66
C PRO A 64 -4.19 23.77 5.61
N GLY A 65 -4.80 24.77 4.97
CA GLY A 65 -5.88 24.55 4.01
C GLY A 65 -5.51 23.57 2.88
N VAL A 66 -4.26 23.64 2.42
CA VAL A 66 -3.73 22.78 1.33
C VAL A 66 -3.67 21.30 1.73
N GLU A 67 -3.23 20.98 2.96
CA GLU A 67 -3.18 19.59 3.45
C GLU A 67 -4.58 19.00 3.59
N LYS A 68 -5.53 19.82 4.06
CA LYS A 68 -6.94 19.42 4.13
C LYS A 68 -7.54 19.17 2.75
N GLU A 69 -7.25 20.04 1.78
CA GLU A 69 -7.70 19.86 0.39
C GLU A 69 -7.09 18.62 -0.28
N ALA A 70 -5.81 18.33 -0.02
CA ALA A 70 -5.15 17.12 -0.49
C ALA A 70 -5.85 15.86 0.07
N HIS A 71 -6.14 15.88 1.36
CA HIS A 71 -6.84 14.80 2.04
C HIS A 71 -8.28 14.60 1.51
N ASP A 72 -9.04 15.68 1.34
CA ASP A 72 -10.40 15.61 0.82
C ASP A 72 -10.41 15.04 -0.61
N ALA A 73 -9.49 15.50 -1.47
CA ALA A 73 -9.32 14.95 -2.81
C ALA A 73 -8.95 13.45 -2.79
N TYR A 74 -8.06 13.03 -1.89
CA TYR A 74 -7.70 11.62 -1.71
C TYR A 74 -8.91 10.76 -1.30
N ARG A 75 -9.74 11.25 -0.37
CA ARG A 75 -10.96 10.57 0.07
C ARG A 75 -12.00 10.43 -1.03
N VAL A 76 -12.21 11.49 -1.82
CA VAL A 76 -13.07 11.41 -3.00
C VAL A 76 -12.54 10.37 -3.98
N GLY A 77 -11.22 10.30 -4.18
CA GLY A 77 -10.57 9.27 -4.98
C GLY A 77 -10.89 7.85 -4.51
N LEU A 78 -10.73 7.57 -3.21
CA LEU A 78 -11.07 6.28 -2.61
C LEU A 78 -12.54 5.91 -2.81
N ASN A 79 -13.46 6.84 -2.55
CA ASN A 79 -14.89 6.60 -2.70
C ASN A 79 -15.26 6.30 -4.17
N ALA A 80 -14.70 7.07 -5.11
CA ALA A 80 -14.90 6.84 -6.53
C ALA A 80 -14.37 5.48 -6.99
N GLN A 81 -13.18 5.08 -6.52
CA GLN A 81 -12.62 3.76 -6.81
C GLN A 81 -13.54 2.64 -6.30
N THR A 82 -13.99 2.71 -5.03
CA THR A 82 -14.90 1.71 -4.48
C THR A 82 -16.25 1.64 -5.19
N SER A 83 -16.66 2.74 -5.82
CA SER A 83 -17.89 2.84 -6.61
C SER A 83 -17.69 2.44 -8.09
N GLY A 84 -16.45 2.11 -8.50
CA GLY A 84 -16.09 1.76 -9.88
C GLY A 84 -15.96 2.95 -10.85
N ASP A 85 -16.09 4.19 -10.39
CA ASP A 85 -15.85 5.37 -11.21
C ASP A 85 -14.34 5.67 -11.30
N LEU A 86 -13.66 4.89 -12.14
CA LEU A 86 -12.21 4.99 -12.31
C LEU A 86 -11.77 6.35 -12.87
N GLN A 87 -12.61 7.02 -13.66
CA GLN A 87 -12.26 8.35 -14.20
C GLN A 87 -12.27 9.41 -13.10
N MET A 88 -13.28 9.39 -12.23
CA MET A 88 -13.33 10.28 -11.08
C MET A 88 -12.21 9.95 -10.08
N ALA A 89 -11.94 8.67 -9.83
CA ALA A 89 -10.86 8.23 -8.95
C ALA A 89 -9.50 8.79 -9.41
N VAL A 90 -9.15 8.59 -10.69
CA VAL A 90 -7.89 9.09 -11.25
C VAL A 90 -7.79 10.62 -11.17
N ARG A 91 -8.87 11.35 -11.46
CA ARG A 91 -8.87 12.83 -11.37
C ARG A 91 -8.65 13.30 -9.93
N SER A 92 -9.34 12.71 -8.98
CA SER A 92 -9.26 13.06 -7.56
C SER A 92 -7.90 12.70 -6.97
N TYR A 93 -7.34 11.53 -7.28
CA TYR A 93 -5.98 11.18 -6.89
C TYR A 93 -4.92 12.07 -7.55
N ALA A 94 -5.09 12.43 -8.82
CA ALA A 94 -4.17 13.38 -9.46
C ALA A 94 -4.23 14.76 -8.82
N GLN A 95 -5.39 15.18 -8.31
CA GLN A 95 -5.50 16.41 -7.52
C GLN A 95 -4.81 16.28 -6.17
N ALA A 96 -5.06 15.19 -5.43
CA ALA A 96 -4.38 14.92 -4.16
C ALA A 96 -2.85 14.92 -4.33
N LEU A 97 -2.34 14.26 -5.38
CA LEU A 97 -0.91 14.20 -5.67
C LEU A 97 -0.27 15.56 -5.99
N ARG A 98 -1.04 16.51 -6.52
CA ARG A 98 -0.54 17.88 -6.77
C ARG A 98 -0.43 18.70 -5.49
N LEU A 99 -1.30 18.45 -4.52
CA LEU A 99 -1.39 19.21 -3.27
C LEU A 99 -0.53 18.60 -2.16
N GLU A 100 -0.35 17.27 -2.19
CA GLU A 100 0.44 16.56 -1.19
C GLU A 100 1.95 16.69 -1.45
N SER A 101 2.70 16.98 -0.40
CA SER A 101 4.15 17.17 -0.45
C SER A 101 4.92 16.07 0.29
N ASP A 102 4.29 15.38 1.24
CA ASP A 102 4.94 14.33 2.01
C ASP A 102 5.19 13.08 1.14
N PRO A 103 6.45 12.59 1.04
CA PRO A 103 6.77 11.44 0.19
C PRO A 103 6.03 10.15 0.59
N TYR A 104 5.83 9.93 1.89
CA TYR A 104 5.14 8.73 2.38
C TYR A 104 3.69 8.73 1.90
N ASP A 105 2.98 9.85 2.01
CA ASP A 105 1.61 9.98 1.53
C ASP A 105 1.48 9.94 0.01
N ARG A 106 2.38 10.63 -0.68
CA ARG A 106 2.46 10.61 -2.13
C ARG A 106 2.62 9.18 -2.65
N SER A 107 3.36 8.33 -1.93
CA SER A 107 3.53 6.91 -2.30
C SER A 107 2.19 6.18 -2.35
N TYR A 108 1.29 6.37 -1.39
CA TYR A 108 -0.03 5.74 -1.39
C TYR A 108 -0.96 6.32 -2.46
N ILE A 109 -0.89 7.63 -2.71
CA ILE A 109 -1.65 8.26 -3.81
C ILE A 109 -1.21 7.67 -5.16
N LEU A 110 0.10 7.53 -5.37
CA LEU A 110 0.68 6.91 -6.57
C LEU A 110 0.29 5.43 -6.68
N TYR A 111 0.33 4.68 -5.58
CA TYR A 111 -0.11 3.30 -5.53
C TYR A 111 -1.58 3.13 -5.94
N ASN A 112 -2.47 3.96 -5.40
CA ASN A 112 -3.90 3.91 -5.75
C ASN A 112 -4.17 4.33 -7.20
N LEU A 113 -3.42 5.29 -7.75
CA LEU A 113 -3.45 5.57 -9.19
C LEU A 113 -3.06 4.32 -9.99
N GLY A 114 -2.02 3.60 -9.55
CA GLY A 114 -1.61 2.33 -10.14
C GLY A 114 -2.73 1.29 -10.14
N LEU A 115 -3.44 1.13 -9.01
CA LEU A 115 -4.62 0.25 -8.90
C LEU A 115 -5.71 0.64 -9.90
N CYS A 116 -6.10 1.93 -9.98
CA CYS A 116 -7.12 2.36 -10.93
C CYS A 116 -6.74 2.06 -12.39
N PHE A 117 -5.47 2.26 -12.77
CA PHE A 117 -5.02 1.93 -14.12
C PHE A 117 -4.97 0.42 -14.36
N ALA A 118 -4.63 -0.40 -13.36
CA ALA A 118 -4.66 -1.85 -13.47
C ALA A 118 -6.09 -2.37 -13.64
N GLU A 119 -7.04 -1.84 -12.86
CA GLU A 119 -8.48 -2.13 -12.96
C GLU A 119 -9.04 -1.75 -14.33
N ASN A 120 -8.54 -0.66 -14.93
CA ASN A 120 -8.89 -0.24 -16.30
C ASN A 120 -8.16 -1.01 -17.41
N GLY A 121 -7.33 -2.01 -17.07
CA GLY A 121 -6.54 -2.79 -18.03
C GLY A 121 -5.32 -2.06 -18.62
N GLU A 122 -5.01 -0.85 -18.15
CA GLU A 122 -3.89 -0.03 -18.60
C GLU A 122 -2.58 -0.40 -17.86
N TYR A 123 -2.17 -1.66 -17.99
CA TYR A 123 -1.05 -2.23 -17.20
C TYR A 123 0.28 -1.48 -17.34
N SER A 124 0.57 -0.87 -18.50
CA SER A 124 1.80 -0.07 -18.66
C SER A 124 1.78 1.19 -17.79
N LYS A 125 0.62 1.84 -17.63
CA LYS A 125 0.48 2.98 -16.72
C LYS A 125 0.50 2.53 -15.27
N ALA A 126 -0.18 1.42 -14.95
CA ALA A 126 -0.17 0.84 -13.61
C ALA A 126 1.27 0.58 -13.12
N ALA A 127 2.08 -0.11 -13.92
CA ALA A 127 3.48 -0.38 -13.59
C ALA A 127 4.29 0.90 -13.36
N LYS A 128 4.09 1.94 -14.18
CA LYS A 128 4.75 3.24 -14.00
C LYS A 128 4.40 3.86 -12.64
N TYR A 129 3.12 3.88 -12.27
CA TYR A 129 2.69 4.47 -11.01
C TYR A 129 3.13 3.65 -9.79
N TYR A 130 3.13 2.32 -9.87
CA TYR A 130 3.71 1.49 -8.80
C TYR A 130 5.22 1.71 -8.64
N LEU A 131 5.98 1.83 -9.74
CA LEU A 131 7.40 2.16 -9.68
C LEU A 131 7.65 3.54 -9.06
N MET A 132 6.82 4.53 -9.38
CA MET A 132 6.89 5.84 -8.72
C MET A 132 6.54 5.74 -7.23
N ALA A 133 5.59 4.88 -6.85
CA ALA A 133 5.21 4.70 -5.45
C ALA A 133 6.36 4.12 -4.62
N VAL A 134 7.02 3.06 -5.11
CA VAL A 134 8.16 2.44 -4.40
C VAL A 134 9.43 3.30 -4.40
N ASP A 135 9.55 4.23 -5.36
CA ASP A 135 10.60 5.26 -5.35
C ASP A 135 10.39 6.30 -4.24
N GLN A 136 9.13 6.61 -3.90
CA GLN A 136 8.80 7.49 -2.78
C GLN A 136 8.86 6.76 -1.43
N ASN A 137 8.42 5.50 -1.40
CA ASN A 137 8.41 4.65 -0.21
C ASN A 137 8.81 3.22 -0.57
N TYR A 138 10.07 2.90 -0.33
CA TYR A 138 10.64 1.58 -0.64
C TYR A 138 10.01 0.44 0.17
N GLU A 139 9.43 0.75 1.35
CA GLU A 139 8.77 -0.20 2.24
C GLU A 139 7.27 -0.39 1.91
N LEU A 140 6.79 0.13 0.78
CA LEU A 140 5.42 -0.11 0.33
C LEU A 140 5.30 -1.51 -0.31
N CYS A 141 5.29 -2.55 0.53
CA CYS A 141 5.36 -3.96 0.11
C CYS A 141 4.27 -4.32 -0.92
N SER A 142 3.06 -3.79 -0.77
CA SER A 142 1.92 -4.08 -1.68
C SER A 142 2.15 -3.58 -3.10
N ALA A 143 2.91 -2.48 -3.28
CA ALA A 143 3.28 -1.98 -4.60
C ALA A 143 4.28 -2.90 -5.30
N TRP A 144 5.26 -3.44 -4.56
CA TRP A 144 6.16 -4.48 -5.07
C TRP A 144 5.40 -5.74 -5.48
N ASN A 145 4.44 -6.19 -4.66
CA ASN A 145 3.62 -7.34 -5.00
C ASN A 145 2.82 -7.12 -6.30
N ASN A 146 2.16 -5.96 -6.45
CA ASN A 146 1.38 -5.66 -7.65
C ASN A 146 2.25 -5.54 -8.91
N LEU A 147 3.49 -5.06 -8.79
CA LEU A 147 4.47 -5.13 -9.89
C LEU A 147 4.77 -6.59 -10.24
N GLY A 148 5.06 -7.43 -9.25
CA GLY A 148 5.30 -8.87 -9.45
C GLY A 148 4.15 -9.56 -10.19
N VAL A 149 2.92 -9.36 -9.72
CA VAL A 149 1.69 -9.88 -10.35
C VAL A 149 1.57 -9.42 -11.81
N LEU A 150 1.81 -8.14 -12.07
CA LEU A 150 1.68 -7.57 -13.41
C LEU A 150 2.71 -8.15 -14.39
N PHE A 151 3.97 -8.25 -13.98
CA PHE A 151 5.03 -8.83 -14.80
C PHE A 151 4.86 -10.34 -14.99
N HIS A 152 4.39 -11.04 -13.96
CA HIS A 152 4.06 -12.47 -14.06
C HIS A 152 2.95 -12.71 -15.08
N ALA A 153 1.86 -11.95 -15.02
CA ALA A 153 0.76 -12.06 -15.98
C ALA A 153 1.22 -11.77 -17.42
N GLN A 154 2.11 -10.80 -17.62
CA GLN A 154 2.72 -10.54 -18.92
C GLN A 154 3.63 -11.71 -19.38
N GLY A 155 4.37 -12.33 -18.46
CA GLY A 155 5.16 -13.52 -18.72
C GLY A 155 4.31 -14.69 -19.17
N MET A 156 3.23 -14.99 -18.44
CA MET A 156 2.25 -16.02 -18.80
C MET A 156 1.64 -15.78 -20.19
N LYS A 157 1.35 -14.51 -20.52
CA LYS A 157 0.88 -14.15 -21.86
C LYS A 157 1.95 -14.39 -22.93
N ALA A 158 3.19 -13.97 -22.67
CA ALA A 158 4.29 -14.19 -23.60
C ALA A 158 4.57 -15.68 -23.84
N GLU A 159 4.45 -16.51 -22.81
CA GLU A 159 4.56 -17.97 -22.89
C GLU A 159 3.46 -18.57 -23.78
N ARG A 160 2.20 -18.17 -23.57
CA ARG A 160 1.07 -18.58 -24.44
C ARG A 160 1.25 -18.17 -25.89
N ASP A 161 1.92 -17.03 -26.12
CA ASP A 161 2.25 -16.52 -27.45
C ASP A 161 3.54 -17.17 -28.03
N PHE A 162 4.08 -18.22 -27.39
CA PHE A 162 5.31 -18.93 -27.78
C PHE A 162 6.56 -18.04 -27.84
N ARG A 163 6.63 -17.01 -27.01
CA ARG A 163 7.77 -16.08 -26.90
C ARG A 163 8.60 -16.38 -25.65
N SER A 164 9.27 -17.52 -25.64
CA SER A 164 9.99 -18.06 -24.45
C SER A 164 11.00 -17.08 -23.85
N GLU A 165 11.90 -16.49 -24.65
CA GLU A 165 12.90 -15.53 -24.14
C GLU A 165 12.25 -14.33 -23.44
N ARG A 166 11.15 -13.83 -24.01
CA ARG A 166 10.38 -12.72 -23.42
C ARG A 166 9.67 -13.15 -22.16
N ALA A 167 9.10 -14.35 -22.13
CA ALA A 167 8.45 -14.90 -20.94
C ALA A 167 9.45 -15.03 -19.80
N ASP A 168 10.64 -15.59 -20.06
CA ASP A 168 11.70 -15.76 -19.06
C ASP A 168 12.18 -14.42 -18.48
N ALA A 169 12.36 -13.41 -19.33
CA ALA A 169 12.73 -12.07 -18.89
C ALA A 169 11.64 -11.42 -18.02
N LEU A 170 10.36 -11.65 -18.34
CA LEU A 170 9.23 -11.13 -17.57
C LEU A 170 9.07 -11.88 -16.23
N PHE A 171 9.26 -13.20 -16.22
CA PHE A 171 9.28 -13.99 -14.99
C PHE A 171 10.47 -13.64 -14.09
N ALA A 172 11.62 -13.29 -14.66
CA ALA A 172 12.76 -12.79 -13.89
C ALA A 172 12.42 -11.46 -13.19
N LYS A 173 11.78 -10.52 -13.90
CA LYS A 173 11.30 -9.27 -13.29
C LYS A 173 10.22 -9.51 -12.23
N ALA A 174 9.27 -10.39 -12.50
CA ALA A 174 8.25 -10.76 -11.52
C ALA A 174 8.89 -11.30 -10.25
N ALA A 175 9.89 -12.17 -10.40
CA ALA A 175 10.63 -12.71 -9.27
C ALA A 175 11.38 -11.62 -8.50
N GLU A 176 12.05 -10.69 -9.17
CA GLU A 176 12.71 -9.55 -8.52
C GLU A 176 11.75 -8.80 -7.61
N TYR A 177 10.58 -8.40 -8.13
CA TYR A 177 9.61 -7.63 -7.36
C TYR A 177 8.97 -8.44 -6.23
N TRP A 178 8.66 -9.72 -6.43
CA TRP A 178 8.12 -10.56 -5.36
C TRP A 178 9.15 -10.86 -4.27
N ASN A 179 10.44 -10.98 -4.61
CA ASN A 179 11.48 -11.08 -3.59
C ASN A 179 11.57 -9.80 -2.76
N ARG A 180 11.38 -8.61 -3.37
CA ARG A 180 11.28 -7.35 -2.62
C ARG A 180 10.04 -7.31 -1.72
N ALA A 181 8.88 -7.73 -2.22
CA ALA A 181 7.65 -7.79 -1.44
C ALA A 181 7.79 -8.74 -0.24
N ALA A 182 8.32 -9.95 -0.45
CA ALA A 182 8.55 -10.95 0.59
C ALA A 182 9.62 -10.53 1.61
N SER A 183 10.66 -9.81 1.19
CA SER A 183 11.64 -9.24 2.13
C SER A 183 11.04 -8.15 3.01
N CYS A 184 10.04 -7.43 2.50
CA CYS A 184 9.38 -6.31 3.16
C CYS A 184 8.31 -6.79 4.16
N SER A 185 7.53 -7.80 3.78
CA SER A 185 6.48 -8.41 4.61
C SER A 185 6.48 -9.94 4.40
N PRO A 186 7.38 -10.68 5.09
CA PRO A 186 7.51 -12.13 4.92
C PRO A 186 6.25 -12.89 5.37
N GLY A 187 5.79 -13.84 4.55
CA GLY A 187 4.63 -14.70 4.84
C GLY A 187 3.28 -14.11 4.42
N THR A 188 3.25 -12.83 4.02
CA THR A 188 2.04 -12.12 3.57
C THR A 188 1.67 -12.50 2.13
N TYR A 189 2.66 -12.64 1.25
CA TYR A 189 2.46 -12.90 -0.18
C TYR A 189 2.65 -14.38 -0.53
N GLN A 190 1.94 -15.26 0.19
CA GLN A 190 2.17 -16.73 0.18
C GLN A 190 2.18 -17.37 -1.22
N ASP A 191 1.29 -16.94 -2.11
CA ASP A 191 1.24 -17.47 -3.48
C ASP A 191 2.47 -17.07 -4.29
N ALA A 192 2.93 -15.83 -4.14
CA ALA A 192 4.15 -15.33 -4.76
C ALA A 192 5.38 -16.04 -4.19
N GLU A 193 5.49 -16.15 -2.87
CA GLU A 193 6.58 -16.84 -2.18
C GLU A 193 6.66 -18.33 -2.58
N ARG A 194 5.51 -19.01 -2.65
CA ARG A 194 5.44 -20.40 -3.14
C ARG A 194 5.91 -20.51 -4.58
N TRP A 195 5.46 -19.61 -5.45
CA TRP A 195 5.90 -19.60 -6.85
C TRP A 195 7.41 -19.37 -6.98
N LEU A 196 7.97 -18.44 -6.19
CA LEU A 196 9.40 -18.18 -6.14
C LEU A 196 10.20 -19.42 -5.73
N LEU A 197 9.75 -20.13 -4.70
CA LEU A 197 10.38 -21.36 -4.22
C LEU A 197 10.29 -22.49 -5.26
N GLN A 198 9.11 -22.72 -5.84
CA GLN A 198 8.89 -23.77 -6.84
C GLN A 198 9.72 -23.56 -8.12
N THR A 199 9.92 -22.31 -8.51
CA THR A 199 10.68 -21.96 -9.72
C THR A 199 12.18 -21.81 -9.47
N GLY A 200 12.64 -21.94 -8.22
CA GLY A 200 14.03 -21.68 -7.84
C GLY A 200 14.46 -20.22 -8.03
N ARG A 201 13.49 -19.29 -8.06
CA ARG A 201 13.71 -17.85 -8.27
C ARG A 201 13.66 -17.05 -6.98
N ALA A 202 13.46 -17.70 -5.84
CA ALA A 202 13.54 -17.08 -4.53
C ALA A 202 14.98 -16.58 -4.26
N SER A 203 15.10 -15.37 -3.74
CA SER A 203 16.37 -14.76 -3.32
C SER A 203 16.16 -13.91 -2.07
N GLY A 204 17.07 -14.02 -1.09
CA GLY A 204 17.06 -13.22 0.13
C GLY A 204 16.74 -14.01 1.39
N ASP A 205 16.96 -13.37 2.54
CA ASP A 205 16.94 -14.00 3.86
C ASP A 205 15.52 -14.37 4.36
N TRP A 206 14.48 -13.80 3.76
CA TRP A 206 13.08 -14.12 4.08
C TRP A 206 12.75 -15.62 3.91
N GLN A 207 13.55 -16.36 3.12
CA GLN A 207 13.42 -17.81 2.96
C GLN A 207 13.71 -18.58 4.25
N SER A 208 14.78 -18.21 4.98
CA SER A 208 15.16 -18.91 6.21
C SER A 208 14.14 -18.71 7.31
N ASP A 209 13.54 -17.52 7.35
CA ASP A 209 12.50 -17.18 8.32
C ASP A 209 11.22 -17.97 8.03
N MET A 210 10.84 -18.10 6.75
CA MET A 210 9.68 -18.89 6.33
C MET A 210 9.88 -20.40 6.60
N LEU A 211 11.05 -20.95 6.28
CA LEU A 211 11.39 -22.36 6.55
C LEU A 211 11.43 -22.67 8.05
N SER A 212 11.95 -21.73 8.84
CA SER A 212 11.97 -21.82 10.30
C SER A 212 10.56 -21.77 10.89
N ALA A 213 9.68 -20.91 10.36
CA ALA A 213 8.28 -20.83 10.76
C ALA A 213 7.47 -22.09 10.36
N ALA A 214 7.83 -22.73 9.26
CA ALA A 214 7.21 -23.96 8.78
C ALA A 214 7.71 -25.23 9.50
N GLY A 215 8.67 -25.12 10.43
CA GLY A 215 9.17 -26.24 11.23
C GLY A 215 10.09 -27.21 10.48
N PHE A 216 10.60 -26.84 9.31
CA PHE A 216 11.61 -27.61 8.59
C PHE A 216 13.01 -27.20 9.08
N ARG A 217 13.65 -28.06 9.89
CA ARG A 217 15.10 -28.04 10.17
C ARG A 217 15.75 -29.26 9.55
#